data_AF-A0A6N6MJZ1-F1
#
_entry.id   AF-A0A6N6MJZ1-F1
#
_cell.length_a   1.000
_cell.length_b   1.000
_cell.length_c   1.000
_cell.angle_alpha   90.00
_cell.angle_beta   90.00
_cell.angle_gamma   90.00
#
_symmetry.space_group_name_H-M   'P 1'
#
loop_
_entity.id
_entity.type
_entity.pdbx_description
1 polymer ?
#
loop_
_entity_poly.entity_id
_entity_poly.type
_entity_poly.pdbx_seq_one_letter_code
_entity_poly.pdbx_strand_id
1 'polypeptide(L)'
;MRKAGVEPNIVMEIGSREAVREAVASGVGIGVVSSAEHVPDPRITCLPFADAEIYNYAHIVCLQDRRSSRLISAFIDAARVKRLA
;
A
#
# COMPACT_ATOMS: atom_id res chain seq x y z
N MET A 1 -12.96 -6.31 8.76
CA MET A 1 -13.81 -5.27 9.37
C MET A 1 -15.29 -5.66 9.33
N ARG A 2 -16.06 -5.40 8.27
CA ARG A 2 -17.51 -5.70 8.23
C ARG A 2 -17.88 -7.17 8.50
N LYS A 3 -17.16 -8.13 7.89
CA LYS A 3 -17.36 -9.57 8.14
C LYS A 3 -17.14 -9.98 9.60
N ALA A 4 -16.33 -9.21 10.34
CA ALA A 4 -16.04 -9.43 11.75
C ALA A 4 -16.95 -8.59 12.68
N GLY A 5 -17.94 -7.87 12.13
CA GLY A 5 -18.82 -6.99 12.93
C GLY A 5 -18.11 -5.77 13.54
N VAL A 6 -16.94 -5.40 13.01
CA VAL A 6 -16.14 -4.27 13.52
C VAL A 6 -16.42 -3.02 12.67
N GLU A 7 -16.81 -1.93 13.33
CA GLU A 7 -16.91 -0.59 12.76
C GLU A 7 -15.75 0.28 13.26
N PRO A 8 -14.82 0.69 12.38
CA PRO A 8 -13.71 1.55 12.78
C PRO A 8 -14.20 2.99 12.98
N ASN A 9 -13.70 3.64 14.03
CA ASN A 9 -13.85 5.09 14.19
C ASN A 9 -12.85 5.80 13.26
N ILE A 10 -13.32 6.27 12.10
CA ILE A 10 -12.49 6.96 11.11
C ILE A 10 -12.25 8.40 11.58
N VAL A 11 -11.03 8.66 12.08
CA VAL A 11 -10.62 9.99 12.54
C VAL A 11 -10.38 10.95 11.36
N MET A 12 -9.73 10.46 10.30
CA MET A 12 -9.44 11.22 9.08
C MET A 12 -8.95 10.32 7.94
N GLU A 13 -8.94 10.85 6.71
CA GLU A 13 -8.32 10.25 5.53
C GLU A 13 -7.10 11.09 5.10
N ILE A 14 -5.97 10.44 4.82
CA ILE A 14 -4.72 11.09 4.41
C ILE A 14 -4.17 10.38 3.16
N GLY A 15 -3.97 11.13 2.08
CA GLY A 15 -3.49 10.62 0.79
C GLY A 15 -1.97 10.44 0.65
N SER A 16 -1.19 10.64 1.72
CA SER A 16 0.27 10.49 1.73
C SER A 16 0.68 9.53 2.83
N ARG A 17 1.53 8.56 2.47
CA ARG A 17 2.08 7.56 3.41
C ARG A 17 2.95 8.22 4.48
N GLU A 18 3.70 9.23 4.07
CA GLU A 18 4.58 10.01 4.93
C GLU A 18 3.75 10.78 5.96
N ALA A 19 2.64 11.39 5.54
CA ALA A 19 1.73 12.08 6.44
C ALA A 19 0.97 11.12 7.39
N VAL A 20 0.56 9.92 6.93
CA VAL A 20 0.01 8.88 7.81
C VAL A 20 1.00 8.49 8.90
N ARG A 21 2.27 8.26 8.53
CA ARG A 21 3.32 7.90 9.49
C ARG A 21 3.49 8.98 10.57
N GLU A 22 3.59 10.25 10.17
CA GLU A 22 3.76 11.35 11.13
C GLU A 22 2.51 11.55 12.01
N ALA A 23 1.31 11.34 11.49
CA ALA A 23 0.08 11.40 12.28
C ALA A 23 0.05 10.31 13.36
N VAL A 24 0.43 9.07 13.02
CA VAL A 24 0.55 7.97 13.99
C VAL A 24 1.64 8.28 15.03
N ALA A 25 2.82 8.72 14.60
CA ALA A 25 3.91 9.08 15.52
C ALA A 25 3.56 10.25 16.45
N SER A 26 2.62 11.11 16.04
CA SER A 26 2.10 12.23 16.83
C SER A 26 0.90 11.85 17.72
N GLY A 27 0.49 10.58 17.72
CA GLY A 27 -0.59 10.07 18.58
C GLY A 27 -2.01 10.37 18.09
N VAL A 28 -2.19 10.71 16.81
CA VAL A 28 -3.53 10.97 16.23
C VAL A 28 -4.39 9.70 16.21
N GLY A 29 -3.78 8.53 16.07
CA GLY A 29 -4.47 7.25 16.04
C GLY A 29 -3.62 6.12 15.45
N ILE A 30 -4.28 5.14 14.83
CA ILE A 30 -3.65 3.98 14.19
C ILE A 30 -3.74 4.15 12.67
N GLY A 31 -2.64 3.87 11.96
CA GLY A 31 -2.58 3.84 10.50
C GLY A 31 -2.51 2.41 9.98
N VAL A 32 -3.05 2.19 8.77
CA VAL A 32 -2.92 0.92 8.04
C VAL A 32 -2.15 1.20 6.76
N VAL A 33 -1.02 0.52 6.56
CA VAL A 33 -0.18 0.62 5.38
C VAL A 33 0.22 -0.76 4.91
N SER A 34 0.57 -0.91 3.63
CA SER A 34 1.14 -2.16 3.15
C SER A 34 2.55 -2.37 3.73
N SER A 35 2.95 -3.63 3.94
CA SER A 35 4.29 -3.97 4.44
C SER A 35 5.41 -3.42 3.55
N ALA A 36 5.21 -3.45 2.23
CA ALA A 36 6.15 -2.92 1.24
C ALA A 36 6.32 -1.39 1.30
N GLU A 37 5.35 -0.69 1.88
CA GLU A 37 5.34 0.77 1.99
C GLU A 37 5.73 1.26 3.39
N HIS A 38 5.83 0.36 4.36
CA HIS A 38 6.24 0.73 5.71
C HIS A 38 7.73 1.09 5.74
N VAL A 39 8.02 2.27 6.26
CA VAL A 39 9.38 2.72 6.58
C VAL A 39 9.51 2.71 8.10
N PRO A 40 10.51 2.00 8.68
CA PRO A 40 10.70 1.94 10.12
C PRO A 40 10.82 3.33 10.76
N ASP A 41 10.13 3.52 11.87
CA ASP A 41 10.21 4.72 12.70
C ASP A 41 10.23 4.28 14.17
N PRO A 42 11.22 4.70 14.98
CA PRO A 42 11.33 4.27 16.38
C PRO A 42 10.16 4.71 17.27
N ARG A 43 9.34 5.68 16.82
CA ARG A 43 8.14 6.15 17.53
C ARG A 43 6.92 5.25 17.29
N ILE A 44 6.99 4.31 16.34
CA ILE A 44 5.85 3.53 15.87
C ILE A 44 6.16 2.04 16.03
N THR A 45 5.18 1.29 16.54
CA THR A 45 5.21 -0.17 16.54
C THR A 45 4.32 -0.71 15.42
N CYS A 46 4.88 -1.49 14.50
CA CYS A 46 4.11 -2.19 13.49
C CYS A 46 3.53 -3.49 14.02
N LEU A 47 2.23 -3.67 13.82
CA LEU A 47 1.50 -4.89 14.16
C LEU A 47 1.05 -5.58 12.87
N PRO A 48 1.50 -6.81 12.58
CA PRO A 48 1.02 -7.57 11.43
C PRO A 48 -0.40 -8.08 11.69
N PHE A 49 -1.20 -8.21 10.63
CA PHE A 49 -2.46 -8.93 10.70
C PHE A 49 -2.18 -10.44 10.77
N ALA A 50 -2.66 -11.11 11.82
CA ALA A 50 -2.36 -12.53 12.06
C ALA A 50 -3.37 -13.49 11.40
N ASP A 51 -4.62 -13.06 11.26
CA ASP A 51 -5.77 -13.88 10.88
C ASP A 51 -6.58 -13.26 9.72
N ALA A 52 -5.90 -12.52 8.85
CA ALA A 52 -6.53 -11.89 7.69
C ALA A 52 -5.67 -11.98 6.43
N GLU A 53 -6.28 -12.46 5.35
CA GLU A 53 -5.72 -12.40 4.01
C GLU A 53 -5.99 -11.02 3.40
N ILE A 54 -5.00 -10.13 3.49
CA ILE A 54 -5.08 -8.75 2.97
C ILE A 54 -3.99 -8.56 1.92
N TYR A 55 -4.41 -8.29 0.69
CA TYR A 55 -3.50 -8.11 -0.45
C TYR A 55 -3.74 -6.77 -1.14
N ASN A 56 -2.65 -6.13 -1.56
CA ASN A 56 -2.68 -5.00 -2.47
C ASN A 56 -2.12 -5.46 -3.83
N TYR A 57 -2.89 -5.28 -4.89
CA TYR A 57 -2.48 -5.65 -6.25
C TYR A 57 -2.13 -4.41 -7.05
N ALA A 58 -0.85 -4.30 -7.42
CA ALA A 58 -0.40 -3.28 -8.35
C ALA A 58 -0.57 -3.78 -9.79
N HIS A 59 -1.21 -2.98 -10.65
CA HIS A 59 -1.43 -3.30 -12.05
C HIS A 59 -0.79 -2.26 -12.96
N ILE A 60 -0.19 -2.73 -14.07
CA ILE A 60 0.23 -1.87 -15.17
C ILE A 60 -0.88 -1.87 -16.20
N VAL A 61 -1.43 -0.70 -16.50
CA VAL A 61 -2.54 -0.53 -17.46
C VAL A 61 -2.06 0.29 -18.65
N CYS A 62 -2.35 -0.17 -19.86
CA CYS A 62 -2.06 0.56 -21.09
C CYS A 62 -3.19 0.33 -22.11
N LEU A 63 -3.36 1.28 -23.04
CA LEU A 63 -4.26 1.11 -24.19
C LEU A 63 -3.78 -0.04 -25.06
N GLN A 64 -4.71 -0.89 -25.53
CA GLN A 64 -4.40 -2.08 -26.30
C GLN A 64 -3.51 -1.78 -27.52
N ASP A 65 -3.86 -0.75 -28.28
CA ASP A 65 -3.13 -0.35 -29.50
C ASP A 65 -1.73 0.20 -29.22
N ARG A 66 -1.46 0.62 -27.97
CA ARG A 66 -0.15 1.16 -27.56
C ARG A 66 0.76 0.09 -26.95
N ARG A 67 0.24 -1.11 -26.66
CA ARG A 67 1.01 -2.19 -26.00
C ARG A 67 2.26 -2.61 -26.78
N SER A 68 2.22 -2.54 -28.12
CA SER A 68 3.33 -2.88 -29.01
C SER A 68 4.35 -1.75 -29.19
N SER A 69 4.10 -0.56 -28.65
CA SER A 69 5.08 0.53 -28.69
C SER A 69 6.35 0.11 -27.96
N ARG A 70 7.51 0.36 -28.58
CA ARG A 70 8.83 -0.01 -28.05
C ARG A 70 9.02 0.42 -26.59
N LEU A 71 8.62 1.66 -26.27
CA LEU A 71 8.79 2.21 -24.92
C LEU A 71 7.88 1.51 -23.90
N ILE A 72 6.63 1.24 -24.27
CA ILE A 72 5.66 0.59 -23.38
C ILE A 72 6.04 -0.87 -23.15
N SER A 73 6.43 -1.60 -24.20
CA SER A 73 6.90 -2.98 -24.06
C SER A 73 8.14 -3.04 -23.16
N ALA A 74 9.14 -2.16 -23.39
CA ALA A 74 10.34 -2.13 -22.56
C ALA A 74 10.03 -1.83 -21.09
N PHE A 75 9.10 -0.92 -20.80
CA PHE A 75 8.66 -0.65 -19.43
C PHE A 75 7.98 -1.88 -18.78
N ILE A 76 7.06 -2.53 -19.49
CA ILE A 76 6.37 -3.73 -19.01
C ILE A 76 7.38 -4.84 -18.72
N ASP A 77 8.35 -5.05 -19.62
CA ASP A 77 9.37 -6.08 -19.45
C ASP A 77 10.30 -5.77 -18.28
N ALA A 78 10.72 -4.51 -18.10
CA ALA A 78 11.50 -4.09 -16.94
C ALA A 78 10.73 -4.27 -15.62
N ALA A 79 9.43 -3.96 -15.62
CA ALA A 79 8.59 -4.07 -14.42
C ALA A 79 8.31 -5.53 -14.02
N ARG A 80 8.26 -6.47 -14.98
CA ARG A 80 8.12 -7.90 -14.72
C ARG A 80 9.31 -8.52 -13.98
N VAL A 81 10.50 -7.91 -14.09
CA VAL A 81 11.74 -8.42 -13.47
C VAL A 81 11.76 -8.20 -11.95
N LYS A 82 10.95 -7.27 -11.41
CA LYS A 82 10.81 -7.09 -9.96
C LYS A 82 9.70 -7.97 -9.39
N ARG A 83 10.06 -9.14 -8.87
CA ARG A 83 9.29 -9.78 -7.79
C ARG A 83 9.66 -9.05 -6.50
N LEU A 84 8.76 -8.19 -6.01
CA LEU A 84 8.82 -7.74 -4.63
C LEU A 84 8.64 -8.99 -3.76
N ALA A 85 9.71 -9.35 -3.05
CA ALA A 85 9.69 -10.35 -1.99
C ALA A 85 9.04 -9.74 -0.74
#